data_AF-A0A9D5U878-F1
#
_entry.id   AF-A0A9D5U878-F1
#
_cell.length_a   1.000
_cell.length_b   1.000
_cell.length_c   1.000
_cell.angle_alpha   90.00
_cell.angle_beta   90.00
_cell.angle_gamma   90.00
#
_symmetry.space_group_name_H-M   'P 1'
#
loop_
_entity.id
_entity.type
_entity.pdbx_description
1 polymer ?
#
loop_
_entity_poly.entity_id
_entity_poly.type
_entity_poly.pdbx_seq_one_letter_code
_entity_poly.pdbx_strand_id
1 'polypeptide(L)'
;MRIIFSISRCLAVGALSAMVLCQATAGDALETVRGFPEKQRVARLAACLEFLRDASTPAAARAELIKLFAEDARLLSPHYGCNSIRIDEKEWIDLLSEGIRQDPGDIHVVYALTRLLINTRQYAKALEVVRPYARLHPDDQASRAWVEYCELKLNAGEEKRNEVMEFDVHFCVITKNPKAQRMATRAQLEEEIAILNRRFVDLAGNPLGKFRLKSASLYDDVKDLGCPFVALGDTTQPYDSYGWQEIFNQCEHRQVRDASAINIFINDAYREPLGFDSHICHGKNNGNRPPYILLDYARLNNTSLSPEVHEMGHAFGLGHVGVAGADRFSHTNYMCSSEHNYGSGGRRNLGFSEDQAAIMLYNGRRMREFFGR
;
A
#
# COMPACT_ATOMS: atom_id res chain seq x y z
N MET A 1 -11.63 -28.81 -38.17
CA MET A 1 -12.53 -28.55 -37.04
C MET A 1 -12.19 -29.54 -35.93
N ARG A 2 -11.36 -29.12 -34.95
CA ARG A 2 -11.05 -29.90 -33.74
C ARG A 2 -11.07 -28.93 -32.57
N ILE A 3 -12.05 -29.13 -31.70
CA ILE A 3 -12.22 -28.44 -30.43
C ILE A 3 -11.19 -29.03 -29.47
N ILE A 4 -10.30 -28.20 -28.91
CA ILE A 4 -9.39 -28.58 -27.83
C ILE A 4 -9.97 -27.96 -26.55
N PHE A 5 -10.47 -28.82 -25.66
CA PHE A 5 -10.86 -28.45 -24.30
C PHE A 5 -9.60 -28.14 -23.47
N SER A 6 -9.54 -26.94 -22.93
CA SER A 6 -8.59 -26.53 -21.89
C SER A 6 -9.14 -26.94 -20.52
N ILE A 7 -8.69 -28.06 -19.99
CA ILE A 7 -8.86 -28.43 -18.59
C ILE A 7 -7.48 -28.77 -18.03
N SER A 8 -7.15 -28.16 -16.88
CA SER A 8 -6.08 -28.49 -15.92
C SER A 8 -4.97 -27.45 -15.75
N ARG A 9 -5.22 -26.50 -14.83
CA ARG A 9 -4.16 -25.89 -14.00
C ARG A 9 -4.50 -25.74 -12.51
N CYS A 10 -5.75 -26.00 -12.08
CA CYS A 10 -6.13 -25.88 -10.66
C CYS A 10 -5.78 -27.11 -9.79
N LEU A 11 -5.43 -28.26 -10.37
CA LEU A 11 -5.20 -29.50 -9.60
C LEU A 11 -3.74 -29.71 -9.12
N ALA A 12 -2.80 -28.88 -9.55
CA ALA A 12 -1.37 -29.10 -9.25
C ALA A 12 -0.93 -28.59 -7.86
N VAL A 13 -1.70 -27.70 -7.22
CA VAL A 13 -1.35 -27.19 -5.88
C VAL A 13 -1.78 -28.15 -4.77
N GLY A 14 -2.89 -28.87 -4.94
CA GLY A 14 -3.40 -29.81 -3.93
C GLY A 14 -2.63 -31.14 -3.84
N ALA A 15 -1.92 -31.54 -4.89
CA ALA A 15 -1.25 -32.84 -4.94
C ALA A 15 0.17 -32.85 -4.36
N LEU A 16 0.84 -31.70 -4.27
CA LEU A 16 2.17 -31.63 -3.66
C LEU A 16 2.13 -31.54 -2.12
N SER A 17 1.04 -31.03 -1.52
CA SER A 17 0.92 -30.91 -0.05
C SER A 17 0.65 -32.25 0.65
N ALA A 18 -0.04 -33.20 0.01
CA ALA A 18 -0.52 -34.40 0.70
C ALA A 18 0.55 -35.50 0.93
N MET A 19 1.78 -35.36 0.42
CA MET A 19 2.74 -36.48 0.36
C MET A 19 3.96 -36.36 1.30
N VAL A 20 4.05 -35.32 2.14
CA VAL A 20 5.23 -35.07 3.01
C VAL A 20 4.95 -35.23 4.52
N LEU A 21 3.69 -35.40 4.95
CA LEU A 21 3.32 -35.23 6.36
C LEU A 21 3.39 -36.45 7.29
N CYS A 22 4.18 -37.48 6.96
CA CYS A 22 4.44 -38.57 7.90
C CYS A 22 5.84 -38.39 8.52
N GLN A 23 5.90 -37.89 9.76
CA GLN A 23 7.08 -37.79 10.64
C GLN A 23 8.03 -36.59 10.43
N ALA A 24 7.54 -35.44 9.98
CA ALA A 24 8.34 -34.21 9.97
C ALA A 24 8.69 -33.77 11.41
N THR A 25 9.97 -33.66 11.71
CA THR A 25 10.48 -33.04 12.95
C THR A 25 10.21 -31.52 12.93
N ALA A 26 10.39 -30.83 14.07
CA ALA A 26 10.35 -29.37 14.13
C ALA A 26 11.25 -28.68 13.09
N GLY A 27 12.41 -29.28 12.78
CA GLY A 27 13.32 -28.80 11.75
C GLY A 27 12.70 -28.90 10.36
N ASP A 28 12.07 -30.03 10.05
CA ASP A 28 11.51 -30.31 8.73
C ASP A 28 10.35 -29.37 8.37
N ALA A 29 9.50 -29.00 9.34
CA ALA A 29 8.41 -28.05 9.10
C ALA A 29 8.93 -26.64 8.75
N LEU A 30 9.89 -26.12 9.54
CA LEU A 30 10.47 -24.80 9.31
C LEU A 30 11.29 -24.74 8.03
N GLU A 31 12.08 -25.76 7.73
CA GLU A 31 12.84 -25.85 6.48
C GLU A 31 11.91 -25.92 5.27
N THR A 32 10.81 -26.67 5.37
CA THR A 32 9.79 -26.73 4.32
C THR A 32 9.20 -25.34 4.05
N VAL A 33 8.75 -24.62 5.09
CA VAL A 33 8.16 -23.28 4.94
C VAL A 33 9.19 -22.26 4.42
N ARG A 34 10.43 -22.30 4.91
CA ARG A 34 11.51 -21.41 4.47
C ARG A 34 12.01 -21.73 3.05
N GLY A 35 11.83 -22.98 2.61
CA GLY A 35 12.17 -23.43 1.26
C GLY A 35 11.27 -22.87 0.17
N PHE A 36 10.10 -22.29 0.52
CA PHE A 36 9.24 -21.63 -0.46
C PHE A 36 9.93 -20.36 -1.00
N PRO A 37 10.06 -20.21 -2.33
CA PRO A 37 10.54 -18.98 -2.93
C PRO A 37 9.67 -17.79 -2.54
N GLU A 38 10.25 -16.59 -2.49
CA GLU A 38 9.49 -15.35 -2.21
C GLU A 38 8.32 -15.14 -3.20
N LYS A 39 8.41 -15.71 -4.40
CA LYS A 39 7.33 -15.66 -5.40
C LYS A 39 6.13 -16.57 -5.08
N GLN A 40 6.19 -17.34 -3.99
CA GLN A 40 5.17 -18.31 -3.58
C GLN A 40 4.58 -18.00 -2.19
N ARG A 41 4.45 -16.73 -1.82
CA ARG A 41 3.91 -16.32 -0.49
C ARG A 41 2.54 -16.92 -0.17
N VAL A 42 1.67 -17.07 -1.17
CA VAL A 42 0.35 -17.75 -1.02
C VAL A 42 0.53 -19.20 -0.55
N ALA A 43 1.46 -19.94 -1.16
CA ALA A 43 1.74 -21.33 -0.78
C ALA A 43 2.44 -21.42 0.57
N ARG A 44 3.36 -20.48 0.87
CA ARG A 44 4.03 -20.37 2.17
C ARG A 44 3.02 -20.16 3.31
N LEU A 45 2.06 -19.25 3.14
CA LEU A 45 0.96 -19.05 4.09
C LEU A 45 0.11 -20.31 4.29
N ALA A 46 -0.25 -21.00 3.21
CA ALA A 46 -1.03 -22.24 3.29
C ALA A 46 -0.26 -23.33 4.05
N ALA A 47 1.04 -23.49 3.76
CA ALA A 47 1.90 -24.43 4.47
C ALA A 47 2.06 -24.08 5.95
N CYS A 48 2.23 -22.80 6.31
CA CYS A 48 2.22 -22.36 7.70
C CYS A 48 0.93 -22.79 8.41
N LEU A 49 -0.24 -22.52 7.83
CA LEU A 49 -1.53 -22.90 8.42
C LEU A 49 -1.67 -24.41 8.58
N GLU A 50 -1.20 -25.19 7.60
CA GLU A 50 -1.21 -26.65 7.67
C GLU A 50 -0.42 -27.17 8.88
N PHE A 51 0.83 -26.74 9.05
CA PHE A 51 1.64 -27.11 10.21
C PHE A 51 1.09 -26.54 11.53
N LEU A 52 0.54 -25.33 11.53
CA LEU A 52 -0.02 -24.70 12.74
C LEU A 52 -1.35 -25.34 13.18
N ARG A 53 -2.04 -26.08 12.31
CA ARG A 53 -3.21 -26.89 12.67
C ARG A 53 -2.84 -28.25 13.24
N ASP A 54 -1.64 -28.74 12.94
CA ASP A 54 -1.14 -30.00 13.49
C ASP A 54 -0.74 -29.81 14.96
N ALA A 55 -1.48 -30.47 15.86
CA ALA A 55 -1.22 -30.45 17.30
C ALA A 55 0.10 -31.11 17.69
N SER A 56 0.71 -31.90 16.79
CA SER A 56 2.03 -32.52 17.01
C SER A 56 3.19 -31.56 16.73
N THR A 57 2.94 -30.41 16.10
CA THR A 57 3.97 -29.39 15.82
C THR A 57 4.60 -28.89 17.13
N PRO A 58 5.93 -29.06 17.32
CA PRO A 58 6.57 -28.68 18.57
C PRO A 58 6.45 -27.18 18.87
N ALA A 59 6.30 -26.82 20.14
CA ALA A 59 6.04 -25.44 20.57
C ALA A 59 7.07 -24.42 20.04
N ALA A 60 8.36 -24.80 20.00
CA ALA A 60 9.41 -23.93 19.44
C ALA A 60 9.24 -23.69 17.93
N ALA A 61 8.88 -24.71 17.16
CA ALA A 61 8.61 -24.58 15.73
C ALA A 61 7.33 -23.77 15.49
N ARG A 62 6.31 -24.00 16.32
CA ARG A 62 5.04 -23.27 16.28
C ARG A 62 5.25 -21.76 16.40
N ALA A 63 6.08 -21.31 17.34
CA ALA A 63 6.41 -19.90 17.53
C ALA A 63 7.00 -19.25 16.27
N GLU A 64 8.01 -19.89 15.68
CA GLU A 64 8.66 -19.42 14.47
C GLU A 64 7.73 -19.46 13.24
N LEU A 65 6.88 -20.49 13.14
CA LEU A 65 5.86 -20.59 12.08
C LEU A 65 4.81 -19.47 12.18
N ILE A 66 4.39 -19.08 13.40
CA ILE A 66 3.48 -17.94 13.59
C ILE A 66 4.12 -16.64 13.09
N LYS A 67 5.42 -16.42 13.35
CA LYS A 67 6.14 -15.23 12.86
C LYS A 67 6.23 -15.21 11.33
N LEU A 68 6.59 -16.34 10.71
CA LEU A 68 6.63 -16.47 9.25
C LEU A 68 5.25 -16.26 8.61
N PHE A 69 4.21 -16.82 9.24
CA PHE A 69 2.84 -16.58 8.83
C PHE A 69 2.48 -15.08 8.92
N ALA A 70 2.82 -14.42 10.02
CA ALA A 70 2.53 -13.01 10.24
C ALA A 70 3.28 -12.08 9.27
N GLU A 71 4.51 -12.42 8.88
CA GLU A 71 5.32 -11.69 7.90
C GLU A 71 4.59 -11.54 6.56
N ASP A 72 3.88 -12.60 6.14
CA ASP A 72 3.08 -12.62 4.92
C ASP A 72 1.66 -12.09 5.14
N ALA A 73 1.02 -12.48 6.25
CA ALA A 73 -0.35 -12.08 6.56
C ALA A 73 -0.48 -10.56 6.68
N ARG A 74 0.54 -9.87 7.23
CA ARG A 74 0.57 -8.40 7.31
C ARG A 74 0.66 -7.72 5.95
N LEU A 75 0.96 -8.42 4.85
CA LEU A 75 1.01 -7.85 3.50
C LEU A 75 -0.26 -8.14 2.72
N LEU A 76 -1.13 -9.01 3.22
CA LEU A 76 -2.39 -9.34 2.57
C LEU A 76 -3.48 -8.33 2.86
N SER A 77 -4.36 -8.15 1.90
CA SER A 77 -5.59 -7.39 2.06
C SER A 77 -6.74 -8.37 2.31
N PRO A 78 -7.26 -8.49 3.55
CA PRO A 78 -8.11 -9.61 3.93
C PRO A 78 -9.51 -9.60 3.31
N HIS A 79 -9.99 -8.43 2.87
CA HIS A 79 -11.33 -8.25 2.30
C HIS A 79 -11.43 -8.55 0.81
N TYR A 80 -10.30 -8.82 0.16
CA TYR A 80 -10.19 -8.85 -1.28
C TYR A 80 -9.56 -10.17 -1.66
N GLY A 81 -10.38 -11.21 -1.75
CA GLY A 81 -9.92 -12.55 -2.13
C GLY A 81 -10.61 -13.01 -3.40
N CYS A 82 -9.83 -13.46 -4.38
CA CYS A 82 -10.33 -14.26 -5.49
C CYS A 82 -10.16 -15.74 -5.11
N ASN A 83 -11.11 -16.31 -4.36
CA ASN A 83 -11.34 -17.75 -4.08
C ASN A 83 -10.15 -18.67 -3.65
N SER A 84 -8.90 -18.20 -3.58
CA SER A 84 -7.70 -19.05 -3.46
C SER A 84 -7.17 -19.18 -2.03
N ILE A 85 -7.34 -18.14 -1.19
CA ILE A 85 -7.17 -18.22 0.27
C ILE A 85 -8.44 -17.68 0.90
N ARG A 86 -9.18 -18.54 1.60
CA ARG A 86 -10.25 -18.11 2.50
C ARG A 86 -9.62 -17.75 3.83
N ILE A 87 -9.71 -16.47 4.19
CA ILE A 87 -9.25 -15.98 5.48
C ILE A 87 -10.34 -16.33 6.50
N ASP A 88 -10.01 -17.25 7.40
CA ASP A 88 -10.81 -17.47 8.61
C ASP A 88 -10.30 -16.48 9.67
N GLU A 89 -11.01 -15.36 9.79
CA GLU A 89 -10.63 -14.27 10.68
C GLU A 89 -10.46 -14.74 12.12
N LYS A 90 -11.30 -15.68 12.57
CA LYS A 90 -11.23 -16.21 13.93
C LYS A 90 -9.96 -17.03 14.12
N GLU A 91 -9.69 -17.96 13.21
CA GLU A 91 -8.46 -18.76 13.26
C GLU A 91 -7.20 -17.88 13.24
N TRP A 92 -7.17 -16.87 12.37
CA TRP A 92 -6.03 -15.97 12.24
C TRP A 92 -5.85 -15.11 13.49
N ILE A 93 -6.94 -14.59 14.07
CA ILE A 93 -6.89 -13.85 15.33
C ILE A 93 -6.36 -14.75 16.46
N ASP A 94 -6.86 -15.98 16.59
CA ASP A 94 -6.45 -16.90 17.65
C ASP A 94 -4.95 -17.22 17.54
N LEU A 95 -4.48 -17.50 16.32
CA LEU A 95 -3.07 -17.81 16.00
C LEU A 95 -2.14 -16.61 16.22
N LEU A 96 -2.51 -15.43 15.75
CA LEU A 96 -1.68 -14.22 15.93
C LEU A 96 -1.70 -13.75 17.39
N SER A 97 -2.82 -13.94 18.10
CA SER A 97 -2.89 -13.68 19.55
C SER A 97 -1.99 -14.62 20.34
N GLU A 98 -1.83 -15.88 19.88
CA GLU A 98 -0.82 -16.79 20.41
C GLU A 98 0.59 -16.24 20.19
N GLY A 99 0.89 -15.73 18.99
CA GLY A 99 2.14 -15.04 18.70
C GLY A 99 2.43 -13.87 19.65
N ILE A 100 1.45 -13.00 19.91
CA ILE A 100 1.61 -11.88 20.85
C ILE A 100 1.91 -12.34 22.28
N ARG A 101 1.32 -13.45 22.73
CA ARG A 101 1.63 -14.01 24.06
C ARG A 101 3.06 -14.52 24.15
N GLN A 102 3.62 -15.03 23.05
CA GLN A 102 4.97 -15.57 23.00
C GLN A 102 6.02 -14.48 22.83
N ASP A 103 5.75 -13.49 21.97
CA ASP A 103 6.63 -12.37 21.68
C ASP A 103 5.81 -11.09 21.39
N PRO A 104 5.49 -10.29 22.41
CA PRO A 104 4.68 -9.08 22.25
C PRO A 104 5.41 -7.95 21.50
N GLY A 105 6.71 -8.09 21.24
CA GLY A 105 7.53 -7.12 20.52
C GLY A 105 7.68 -7.43 19.03
N ASP A 106 7.21 -8.59 18.55
CA ASP A 106 7.34 -8.96 17.15
C ASP A 106 6.48 -8.06 16.24
N ILE A 107 7.15 -7.23 15.44
CA ILE A 107 6.49 -6.27 14.55
C ILE A 107 5.53 -6.93 13.56
N HIS A 108 5.86 -8.13 13.05
CA HIS A 108 5.04 -8.79 12.06
C HIS A 108 3.75 -9.30 12.68
N VAL A 109 3.84 -9.92 13.85
CA VAL A 109 2.67 -10.40 14.61
C VAL A 109 1.78 -9.24 15.03
N VAL A 110 2.37 -8.17 15.59
CA VAL A 110 1.62 -6.95 16.00
C VAL A 110 0.90 -6.35 14.79
N TYR A 111 1.59 -6.12 13.67
CA TYR A 111 0.98 -5.53 12.49
C TYR A 111 -0.12 -6.41 11.91
N ALA A 112 0.12 -7.72 11.74
CA ALA A 112 -0.88 -8.63 11.20
C ALA A 112 -2.15 -8.66 12.07
N LEU A 113 -1.99 -8.79 13.39
CA LEU A 113 -3.11 -8.87 14.32
C LEU A 113 -3.87 -7.54 14.42
N THR A 114 -3.17 -6.42 14.62
CA THR A 114 -3.81 -5.11 14.75
C THR A 114 -4.61 -4.74 13.51
N ARG A 115 -4.04 -4.95 12.30
CA ARG A 115 -4.75 -4.69 11.04
C ARG A 115 -6.01 -5.54 10.93
N LEU A 116 -5.93 -6.83 11.23
CA LEU A 116 -7.07 -7.74 11.19
C LEU A 116 -8.15 -7.33 12.21
N LEU A 117 -7.76 -6.97 13.43
CA LEU A 117 -8.70 -6.53 14.46
C LEU A 117 -9.38 -5.20 14.11
N ILE A 118 -8.65 -4.21 13.55
CA ILE A 118 -9.25 -2.95 13.10
C ILE A 118 -10.25 -3.19 11.97
N ASN A 119 -9.86 -3.99 10.98
CA ASN A 119 -10.68 -4.31 9.82
C ASN A 119 -11.94 -5.13 10.18
N THR A 120 -11.89 -5.89 11.28
CA THR A 120 -13.05 -6.60 11.87
C THR A 120 -13.74 -5.80 12.98
N ARG A 121 -13.39 -4.51 13.12
CA ARG A 121 -13.97 -3.55 14.08
C ARG A 121 -13.85 -3.95 15.55
N GLN A 122 -12.86 -4.77 15.90
CA GLN A 122 -12.53 -5.16 17.27
C GLN A 122 -11.54 -4.17 17.90
N TYR A 123 -11.91 -2.88 17.95
CA TYR A 123 -11.00 -1.79 18.32
C TYR A 123 -10.41 -1.91 19.73
N ALA A 124 -11.19 -2.38 20.70
CA ALA A 124 -10.69 -2.57 22.08
C ALA A 124 -9.53 -3.58 22.12
N LYS A 125 -9.68 -4.72 21.45
CA LYS A 125 -8.62 -5.73 21.34
C LYS A 125 -7.44 -5.23 20.52
N ALA A 126 -7.70 -4.51 19.42
CA ALA A 126 -6.64 -3.92 18.61
C ALA A 126 -5.76 -3.00 19.47
N LEU A 127 -6.39 -2.19 20.34
CA LEU A 127 -5.73 -1.27 21.25
C LEU A 127 -4.91 -1.97 22.34
N GLU A 128 -5.40 -3.09 22.88
CA GLU A 128 -4.65 -3.93 23.82
C GLU A 128 -3.34 -4.46 23.20
N VAL A 129 -3.36 -4.77 21.90
CA VAL A 129 -2.19 -5.28 21.16
C VAL A 129 -1.23 -4.14 20.79
N VAL A 130 -1.73 -3.07 20.16
CA VAL A 130 -0.86 -2.07 19.52
C VAL A 130 -0.30 -1.03 20.50
N ARG A 131 -1.02 -0.72 21.58
CA ARG A 131 -0.60 0.33 22.53
C ARG A 131 0.71 -0.01 23.25
N PRO A 132 0.95 -1.24 23.75
CA PRO A 132 2.25 -1.60 24.32
C PRO A 132 3.38 -1.44 23.29
N TYR A 133 3.16 -1.91 22.06
CA TYR A 133 4.14 -1.79 20.98
C TYR A 133 4.46 -0.32 20.66
N ALA A 134 3.45 0.53 20.48
CA ALA A 134 3.63 1.96 20.19
C ALA A 134 4.40 2.72 21.30
N ARG A 135 4.31 2.27 22.56
CA ARG A 135 5.09 2.85 23.67
C ARG A 135 6.57 2.48 23.58
N LEU A 136 6.89 1.28 23.11
CA LEU A 136 8.26 0.81 22.91
C LEU A 136 8.88 1.37 21.62
N HIS A 137 8.04 1.67 20.62
CA HIS A 137 8.44 2.16 19.30
C HIS A 137 7.75 3.50 18.97
N PRO A 138 8.08 4.60 19.67
CA PRO A 138 7.41 5.89 19.52
C PRO A 138 7.56 6.54 18.13
N ASP A 139 8.54 6.08 17.34
CA ASP A 139 8.78 6.55 15.97
C ASP A 139 8.00 5.74 14.92
N ASP A 140 7.34 4.65 15.32
CA ASP A 140 6.53 3.83 14.43
C ASP A 140 5.17 4.49 14.17
N GLN A 141 5.04 5.14 13.02
CA GLN A 141 3.86 5.95 12.69
C GLN A 141 2.59 5.12 12.55
N ALA A 142 2.67 3.89 12.04
CA ALA A 142 1.48 3.05 11.83
C ALA A 142 0.86 2.63 13.16
N SER A 143 1.67 2.19 14.13
CA SER A 143 1.17 1.84 15.47
C SER A 143 0.53 3.04 16.18
N ARG A 144 1.12 4.24 16.07
CA ARG A 144 0.53 5.47 16.60
C ARG A 144 -0.80 5.82 15.93
N ALA A 145 -0.86 5.71 14.61
CA ALA A 145 -2.09 5.94 13.85
C ALA A 145 -3.20 4.98 14.30
N TRP A 146 -2.88 3.70 14.50
CA TRP A 146 -3.82 2.70 14.99
C TRP A 146 -4.27 2.93 16.43
N VAL A 147 -3.36 3.31 17.34
CA VAL A 147 -3.73 3.69 18.72
C VAL A 147 -4.75 4.83 18.70
N GLU A 148 -4.42 5.93 18.03
CA GLU A 148 -5.28 7.12 17.97
C GLU A 148 -6.63 6.81 17.32
N TYR A 149 -6.62 5.99 16.26
CA TYR A 149 -7.83 5.56 15.58
C TYR A 149 -8.74 4.70 16.47
N CYS A 150 -8.18 3.69 17.14
CA CYS A 150 -8.96 2.83 18.04
C CYS A 150 -9.51 3.62 19.24
N GLU A 151 -8.73 4.53 19.82
CA GLU A 151 -9.20 5.40 20.90
C GLU A 151 -10.34 6.31 20.43
N LEU A 152 -10.23 6.89 19.24
CA LEU A 152 -11.29 7.69 18.64
C LEU A 152 -12.57 6.86 18.44
N LYS A 153 -12.46 5.64 17.92
CA LYS A 153 -13.62 4.76 17.68
C LYS A 153 -14.31 4.25 18.96
N LEU A 154 -13.57 4.16 20.07
CA LEU A 154 -14.12 3.76 21.36
C LEU A 154 -14.73 4.93 22.14
N ASN A 155 -14.18 6.14 21.99
CA ASN A 155 -14.60 7.33 22.73
C ASN A 155 -15.67 8.15 21.99
N ALA A 156 -15.59 8.22 20.67
CA ALA A 156 -16.68 8.72 19.87
C ALA A 156 -17.72 7.60 19.76
N GLY A 157 -18.94 7.81 20.29
CA GLY A 157 -20.09 7.13 19.71
C GLY A 157 -20.04 7.32 18.19
N GLU A 158 -20.52 6.34 17.40
CA GLU A 158 -20.27 6.17 15.95
C GLU A 158 -20.47 7.42 15.04
N GLU A 159 -20.94 8.54 15.57
CA GLU A 159 -21.40 9.74 14.86
C GLU A 159 -20.40 10.90 14.72
N LYS A 160 -19.26 10.95 15.43
CA LYS A 160 -18.22 11.95 15.09
C LYS A 160 -17.41 11.47 13.88
N ARG A 161 -18.03 11.58 12.70
CA ARG A 161 -17.32 11.50 11.42
C ARG A 161 -16.14 12.47 11.48
N ASN A 162 -14.94 11.96 11.22
CA ASN A 162 -13.77 12.82 11.01
C ASN A 162 -14.15 13.85 9.95
N GLU A 163 -14.03 15.13 10.28
CA GLU A 163 -14.18 16.19 9.31
C GLU A 163 -13.27 15.87 8.12
N VAL A 164 -13.83 15.81 6.92
CA VAL A 164 -13.07 15.46 5.72
C VAL A 164 -12.05 16.57 5.48
N MET A 165 -10.78 16.24 5.71
CA MET A 165 -9.68 17.19 5.58
C MET A 165 -9.51 17.63 4.13
N GLU A 166 -9.32 18.94 3.92
CA GLU A 166 -8.95 19.50 2.62
C GLU A 166 -7.42 19.65 2.51
N PHE A 167 -6.88 19.29 1.35
CA PHE A 167 -5.47 19.35 1.00
C PHE A 167 -5.26 20.13 -0.28
N ASP A 168 -4.35 21.09 -0.24
CA ASP A 168 -3.91 21.80 -1.42
C ASP A 168 -2.97 20.94 -2.25
N VAL A 169 -3.13 21.02 -3.58
CA VAL A 169 -2.29 20.32 -4.55
C VAL A 169 -1.62 21.33 -5.48
N HIS A 170 -0.31 21.16 -5.66
CA HIS A 170 0.49 21.86 -6.67
C HIS A 170 0.88 20.87 -7.76
N PHE A 171 0.52 21.15 -9.00
CA PHE A 171 1.01 20.37 -10.14
C PHE A 171 2.22 21.03 -10.80
N CYS A 172 3.19 20.24 -11.25
CA CYS A 172 4.33 20.72 -12.01
C CYS A 172 4.65 19.76 -13.17
N VAL A 173 4.66 20.27 -14.41
CA VAL A 173 5.04 19.48 -15.59
C VAL A 173 6.55 19.59 -15.78
N ILE A 174 7.28 18.48 -15.61
CA ILE A 174 8.76 18.48 -15.59
C ILE A 174 9.38 17.75 -16.78
N THR A 175 8.62 17.48 -17.84
CA THR A 175 9.10 16.79 -19.04
C THR A 175 9.07 17.67 -20.29
N LYS A 176 10.11 17.55 -21.11
CA LYS A 176 10.19 18.17 -22.44
C LYS A 176 9.35 17.45 -23.49
N ASN A 177 8.73 16.31 -23.15
CA ASN A 177 7.92 15.55 -24.10
C ASN A 177 6.71 16.39 -24.56
N PRO A 178 6.62 16.74 -25.86
CA PRO A 178 5.56 17.62 -26.35
C PRO A 178 4.18 16.96 -26.28
N LYS A 179 4.08 15.63 -26.23
CA LYS A 179 2.81 14.92 -26.02
C LYS A 179 2.34 15.11 -24.57
N ALA A 180 3.23 14.96 -23.60
CA ALA A 180 2.93 15.21 -22.19
C ALA A 180 2.46 16.66 -21.99
N GLN A 181 3.17 17.64 -22.55
CA GLN A 181 2.81 19.06 -22.44
C GLN A 181 1.43 19.38 -23.06
N ARG A 182 1.08 18.75 -24.19
CA ARG A 182 -0.27 18.90 -24.78
C ARG A 182 -1.38 18.25 -23.96
N MET A 183 -1.08 17.19 -23.22
CA MET A 183 -2.06 16.49 -22.39
C MET A 183 -2.23 17.17 -21.04
N ALA A 184 -1.14 17.55 -20.38
CA ALA A 184 -1.11 18.17 -19.05
C ALA A 184 -1.48 19.66 -19.06
N THR A 185 -2.59 20.00 -19.71
CA THR A 185 -3.17 21.34 -19.68
C THR A 185 -3.76 21.63 -18.30
N ARG A 186 -3.94 22.90 -17.95
CA ARG A 186 -4.59 23.26 -16.68
C ARG A 186 -5.97 22.60 -16.49
N ALA A 187 -6.79 22.54 -17.54
CA ALA A 187 -8.08 21.87 -17.50
C ALA A 187 -7.94 20.36 -17.21
N GLN A 188 -6.92 19.70 -17.77
CA GLN A 188 -6.64 18.30 -17.46
C GLN A 188 -6.23 18.11 -15.99
N LEU A 189 -5.38 18.98 -15.45
CA LEU A 189 -4.95 18.92 -14.05
C LEU A 189 -6.11 19.18 -13.08
N GLU A 190 -7.08 20.02 -13.46
CA GLU A 190 -8.34 20.21 -12.73
C GLU A 190 -9.21 18.94 -12.77
N GLU A 191 -9.24 18.20 -13.90
CA GLU A 191 -9.92 16.91 -13.98
C GLU A 191 -9.25 15.83 -13.12
N GLU A 192 -7.92 15.80 -13.02
CA GLU A 192 -7.23 14.87 -12.10
C GLU A 192 -7.65 15.11 -10.65
N ILE A 193 -7.77 16.38 -10.21
CA ILE A 193 -8.33 16.70 -8.89
C ILE A 193 -9.76 16.18 -8.73
N ALA A 194 -10.59 16.30 -9.78
CA ALA A 194 -11.95 15.76 -9.74
C ALA A 194 -11.94 14.22 -9.65
N ILE A 195 -11.03 13.54 -10.34
CA ILE A 195 -10.84 12.08 -10.26
C ILE A 195 -10.41 11.66 -8.86
N LEU A 196 -9.40 12.32 -8.27
CA LEU A 196 -8.96 12.07 -6.89
C LEU A 196 -10.11 12.19 -5.91
N ASN A 197 -10.84 13.30 -5.96
CA ASN A 197 -11.97 13.55 -5.06
C ASN A 197 -13.10 12.51 -5.19
N ARG A 198 -13.29 11.92 -6.37
CA ARG A 198 -14.27 10.83 -6.58
C ARG A 198 -13.78 9.47 -6.06
N ARG A 199 -12.46 9.25 -6.00
CA ARG A 199 -11.88 7.91 -5.78
C ARG A 199 -11.09 7.76 -4.49
N PHE A 200 -10.72 8.84 -3.80
CA PHE A 200 -9.98 8.79 -2.55
C PHE A 200 -10.92 8.49 -1.37
N VAL A 201 -11.43 7.26 -1.35
CA VAL A 201 -12.52 6.81 -0.47
C VAL A 201 -12.18 5.52 0.27
N ASP A 202 -12.83 5.31 1.41
CA ASP A 202 -12.82 4.01 2.10
C ASP A 202 -13.65 2.94 1.34
N LEU A 203 -13.64 1.72 1.86
CA LEU A 203 -14.44 0.60 1.36
C LEU A 203 -15.95 0.84 1.29
N ALA A 204 -16.49 1.77 2.08
CA ALA A 204 -17.89 2.14 2.08
C ALA A 204 -18.19 3.33 1.15
N GLY A 205 -17.17 3.84 0.44
CA GLY A 205 -17.29 4.99 -0.45
C GLY A 205 -17.27 6.34 0.26
N ASN A 206 -16.92 6.40 1.55
CA ASN A 206 -16.80 7.67 2.26
C ASN A 206 -15.47 8.36 1.89
N PRO A 207 -15.47 9.67 1.62
CA PRO A 207 -14.24 10.41 1.36
C PRO A 207 -13.26 10.39 2.54
N LEU A 208 -11.99 10.10 2.26
CA LEU A 208 -10.90 10.17 3.24
C LEU A 208 -10.14 11.51 3.22
N GLY A 209 -10.38 12.31 2.19
CA GLY A 209 -9.82 13.64 2.02
C GLY A 209 -10.48 14.34 0.84
N LYS A 210 -10.34 15.66 0.80
CA LYS A 210 -10.68 16.51 -0.34
C LYS A 210 -9.42 17.19 -0.84
N PHE A 211 -9.30 17.32 -2.14
CA PHE A 211 -8.16 17.93 -2.80
C PHE A 211 -8.62 19.15 -3.58
N ARG A 212 -7.81 20.21 -3.52
CA ARG A 212 -8.04 21.45 -4.26
C ARG A 212 -6.81 21.78 -5.08
N LEU A 213 -7.00 22.11 -6.36
CA LEU A 213 -5.93 22.68 -7.16
C LEU A 213 -5.55 24.06 -6.59
N LYS A 214 -4.35 24.17 -6.01
CA LYS A 214 -3.82 25.43 -5.52
C LYS A 214 -3.09 26.18 -6.62
N SER A 215 -2.22 25.48 -7.34
CA SER A 215 -1.41 26.05 -8.41
C SER A 215 -0.96 24.96 -9.39
N ALA A 216 -0.57 25.39 -10.59
CA ALA A 216 0.02 24.53 -11.59
C ALA A 216 1.13 25.31 -12.32
N SER A 217 2.25 24.64 -12.58
CA SER A 217 3.34 25.15 -13.42
C SER A 217 3.57 24.20 -14.57
N LEU A 218 3.53 24.74 -15.79
CA LEU A 218 3.80 24.00 -17.01
C LEU A 218 5.31 23.96 -17.29
N TYR A 219 5.73 23.12 -18.23
CA TYR A 219 7.15 22.91 -18.50
C TYR A 219 7.90 24.20 -18.84
N ASP A 220 7.28 25.10 -19.61
CA ASP A 220 7.88 26.39 -19.96
C ASP A 220 8.05 27.32 -18.75
N ASP A 221 7.29 27.13 -17.68
CA ASP A 221 7.44 27.91 -16.44
C ASP A 221 8.67 27.49 -15.62
N VAL A 222 9.18 26.27 -15.84
CA VAL A 222 10.16 25.64 -14.94
C VAL A 222 11.47 25.20 -15.58
N LYS A 223 11.50 24.98 -16.90
CA LYS A 223 12.66 24.39 -17.61
C LYS A 223 13.97 25.17 -17.44
N ASP A 224 13.88 26.49 -17.28
CA ASP A 224 15.04 27.39 -17.19
C ASP A 224 15.36 27.82 -15.74
N LEU A 225 14.66 27.27 -14.74
CA LEU A 225 14.86 27.64 -13.33
C LEU A 225 16.13 27.04 -12.70
N GLY A 226 16.78 26.09 -13.39
CA GLY A 226 17.99 25.44 -12.87
C GLY A 226 17.76 24.50 -11.68
N CYS A 227 16.52 24.20 -11.31
CA CYS A 227 16.22 23.21 -10.28
C CYS A 227 16.52 21.79 -10.80
N PRO A 228 17.45 21.02 -10.17
CA PRO A 228 17.82 19.70 -10.67
C PRO A 228 16.67 18.68 -10.68
N PHE A 229 15.64 18.91 -9.86
CA PHE A 229 14.45 18.05 -9.85
C PHE A 229 13.69 18.09 -11.18
N VAL A 230 13.70 19.23 -11.89
CA VAL A 230 13.05 19.34 -13.20
C VAL A 230 13.72 18.42 -14.22
N ALA A 231 15.06 18.30 -14.18
CA ALA A 231 15.80 17.43 -15.09
C ALA A 231 15.48 15.93 -14.91
N LEU A 232 14.91 15.54 -13.77
CA LEU A 232 14.50 14.15 -13.53
C LEU A 232 13.26 13.75 -14.34
N GLY A 233 12.49 14.71 -14.86
CA GLY A 233 11.26 14.40 -15.62
C GLY A 233 11.48 13.73 -16.98
N ASP A 234 12.71 13.79 -17.50
CA ASP A 234 13.15 13.17 -18.76
C ASP A 234 14.36 12.24 -18.57
N THR A 235 14.67 11.86 -17.33
CA THR A 235 15.84 11.03 -17.03
C THR A 235 15.65 9.61 -17.56
N THR A 236 16.73 9.01 -18.06
CA THR A 236 16.80 7.58 -18.41
C THR A 236 17.35 6.73 -17.28
N GLN A 237 17.62 7.33 -16.11
CA GLN A 237 18.03 6.58 -14.93
C GLN A 237 16.80 5.98 -14.24
N PRO A 238 16.90 4.76 -13.70
CA PRO A 238 15.85 4.20 -12.86
C PRO A 238 15.51 5.14 -11.70
N TYR A 239 14.24 5.14 -11.29
CA TYR A 239 13.80 5.89 -10.12
C TYR A 239 14.57 5.45 -8.87
N ASP A 240 15.21 6.42 -8.21
CA ASP A 240 15.85 6.25 -6.90
C ASP A 240 15.07 7.06 -5.87
N SER A 241 14.31 6.35 -5.02
CA SER A 241 13.44 7.00 -4.04
C SER A 241 14.19 7.89 -3.05
N TYR A 242 15.44 7.57 -2.69
CA TYR A 242 16.19 8.36 -1.72
C TYR A 242 16.90 9.54 -2.40
N GLY A 243 17.60 9.30 -3.51
CA GLY A 243 18.26 10.37 -4.27
C GLY A 243 17.28 11.41 -4.80
N TRP A 244 16.12 10.99 -5.32
CA TRP A 244 15.11 11.93 -5.83
C TRP A 244 14.46 12.72 -4.69
N GLN A 245 14.24 12.09 -3.53
CA GLN A 245 13.74 12.79 -2.34
C GLN A 245 14.73 13.87 -1.88
N GLU A 246 16.03 13.61 -1.93
CA GLU A 246 17.06 14.60 -1.60
C GLU A 246 17.03 15.78 -2.57
N ILE A 247 17.00 15.51 -3.88
CA ILE A 247 16.93 16.55 -4.92
C ILE A 247 15.65 17.38 -4.80
N PHE A 248 14.49 16.73 -4.58
CA PHE A 248 13.21 17.41 -4.32
C PHE A 248 13.32 18.37 -3.13
N ASN A 249 13.96 17.89 -2.06
CA ASN A 249 14.10 18.66 -0.83
C ASN A 249 15.09 19.84 -0.96
N GLN A 250 15.99 19.82 -1.94
CA GLN A 250 16.90 20.93 -2.24
C GLN A 250 16.27 21.99 -3.17
N CYS A 251 15.15 21.69 -3.85
CA CYS A 251 14.52 22.64 -4.76
C CYS A 251 13.74 23.73 -4.00
N GLU A 252 14.19 24.98 -4.10
CA GLU A 252 13.54 26.12 -3.43
C GLU A 252 12.58 26.91 -4.32
N HIS A 253 12.51 26.57 -5.62
CA HIS A 253 11.64 27.24 -6.57
C HIS A 253 10.18 26.86 -6.32
N ARG A 254 9.36 27.84 -5.92
CA ARG A 254 7.93 27.64 -5.65
C ARG A 254 7.09 27.19 -6.85
N GLN A 255 7.59 27.41 -8.07
CA GLN A 255 6.98 26.90 -9.32
C GLN A 255 7.25 25.41 -9.54
N VAL A 256 8.23 24.83 -8.83
CA VAL A 256 8.53 23.39 -8.88
C VAL A 256 8.04 22.70 -7.62
N ARG A 257 8.25 23.32 -6.45
CA ARG A 257 7.87 22.78 -5.15
C ARG A 257 7.14 23.81 -4.31
N ASP A 258 5.87 23.56 -4.05
CA ASP A 258 5.11 24.28 -3.02
C ASP A 258 5.26 23.58 -1.68
N ALA A 259 5.82 24.28 -0.68
CA ALA A 259 6.05 23.75 0.66
C ALA A 259 4.76 23.53 1.47
N SER A 260 3.63 24.05 0.99
CA SER A 260 2.34 24.05 1.66
C SER A 260 1.27 23.34 0.82
N ALA A 261 1.68 22.40 -0.03
CA ALA A 261 0.81 21.58 -0.85
C ALA A 261 1.41 20.18 -1.05
N ILE A 262 0.56 19.24 -1.46
CA ILE A 262 0.99 17.97 -2.04
C ILE A 262 1.49 18.27 -3.46
N ASN A 263 2.72 17.86 -3.78
CA ASN A 263 3.33 18.18 -5.07
C ASN A 263 3.16 17.01 -6.04
N ILE A 264 2.44 17.21 -7.14
CA ILE A 264 2.26 16.19 -8.18
C ILE A 264 3.03 16.61 -9.43
N PHE A 265 4.00 15.80 -9.81
CA PHE A 265 4.85 16.03 -10.96
C PHE A 265 4.39 15.18 -12.14
N ILE A 266 4.12 15.82 -13.27
CA ILE A 266 3.85 15.12 -14.52
C ILE A 266 5.17 14.90 -15.26
N ASN A 267 5.54 13.64 -15.49
CA ASN A 267 6.77 13.25 -16.16
C ASN A 267 6.54 12.24 -17.31
N ASP A 268 7.61 11.94 -18.04
CA ASP A 268 7.69 10.84 -19.00
C ASP A 268 8.55 9.75 -18.37
N ALA A 269 7.93 8.73 -17.80
CA ALA A 269 8.61 7.83 -16.88
C ALA A 269 9.40 6.74 -17.61
N TYR A 270 10.70 6.67 -17.32
CA TYR A 270 11.61 5.68 -17.90
C TYR A 270 11.82 4.48 -16.98
N ARG A 271 11.79 3.25 -17.53
CA ARG A 271 12.24 2.04 -16.84
C ARG A 271 12.72 0.97 -17.81
N GLU A 272 13.89 0.39 -17.55
CA GLU A 272 14.36 -0.76 -18.32
C GLU A 272 13.51 -2.03 -18.09
N PRO A 273 13.31 -2.88 -19.12
CA PRO A 273 13.73 -2.71 -20.52
C PRO A 273 12.72 -1.92 -21.37
N LEU A 274 11.64 -1.41 -20.77
CA LEU A 274 10.51 -0.78 -21.49
C LEU A 274 10.81 0.66 -21.93
N GLY A 275 11.85 1.29 -21.39
CA GLY A 275 12.14 2.71 -21.61
C GLY A 275 10.97 3.59 -21.17
N PHE A 276 10.62 4.57 -22.00
CA PHE A 276 9.50 5.50 -21.77
C PHE A 276 8.11 4.87 -21.96
N ASP A 277 8.02 3.63 -22.47
CA ASP A 277 6.74 2.90 -22.58
C ASP A 277 6.34 2.22 -21.25
N SER A 278 7.06 2.49 -20.16
CA SER A 278 6.85 1.84 -18.86
C SER A 278 5.61 2.33 -18.11
N HIS A 279 5.25 3.61 -18.30
CA HIS A 279 4.14 4.32 -17.65
C HIS A 279 4.07 4.07 -16.13
N ILE A 280 5.21 4.12 -15.44
CA ILE A 280 5.31 3.90 -13.99
C ILE A 280 5.03 5.19 -13.21
N CYS A 281 4.56 5.06 -11.98
CA CYS A 281 4.27 6.19 -11.09
C CYS A 281 4.84 5.90 -9.70
N HIS A 282 5.07 6.94 -8.91
CA HIS A 282 5.63 6.82 -7.57
C HIS A 282 5.09 7.90 -6.62
N GLY A 283 4.65 7.51 -5.43
CA GLY A 283 4.32 8.42 -4.34
C GLY A 283 5.34 8.36 -3.20
N LYS A 284 5.56 9.50 -2.55
CA LYS A 284 6.46 9.63 -1.41
C LYS A 284 5.81 10.50 -0.34
N ASN A 285 5.59 9.93 0.85
CA ASN A 285 5.08 10.68 2.01
C ASN A 285 6.05 11.78 2.48
N ASN A 286 7.36 11.57 2.32
CA ASN A 286 8.42 12.51 2.69
C ASN A 286 8.45 12.94 4.18
N GLY A 287 7.73 12.22 5.06
CA GLY A 287 7.79 12.42 6.51
C GLY A 287 7.27 13.79 6.94
N ASN A 288 8.12 14.59 7.62
CA ASN A 288 7.79 15.94 8.07
C ASN A 288 8.08 17.02 7.02
N ARG A 289 8.02 16.66 5.73
CA ARG A 289 8.23 17.55 4.58
C ARG A 289 7.08 17.32 3.58
N PRO A 290 6.87 18.23 2.61
CA PRO A 290 5.79 18.07 1.64
C PRO A 290 5.93 16.73 0.92
N PRO A 291 4.86 15.92 0.82
CA PRO A 291 4.88 14.73 -0.01
C PRO A 291 4.99 15.11 -1.48
N TYR A 292 5.45 14.16 -2.29
CA TYR A 292 5.41 14.30 -3.74
C TYR A 292 4.96 13.02 -4.44
N ILE A 293 4.40 13.19 -5.63
CA ILE A 293 3.96 12.13 -6.52
C ILE A 293 4.58 12.38 -7.90
N LEU A 294 5.11 11.34 -8.52
CA LEU A 294 5.49 11.28 -9.93
C LEU A 294 4.39 10.54 -10.67
N LEU A 295 3.68 11.24 -11.55
CA LEU A 295 2.61 10.69 -12.35
C LEU A 295 3.01 10.75 -13.83
N ASP A 296 3.16 9.57 -14.43
CA ASP A 296 3.44 9.49 -15.85
C ASP A 296 2.28 10.07 -16.67
N TYR A 297 2.61 10.92 -17.66
CA TYR A 297 1.59 11.63 -18.44
C TYR A 297 0.63 10.70 -19.19
N ALA A 298 1.04 9.48 -19.54
CA ALA A 298 0.18 8.50 -20.22
C ALA A 298 -0.87 7.90 -19.27
N ARG A 299 -0.74 8.12 -17.96
CA ARG A 299 -1.68 7.68 -16.91
C ARG A 299 -2.70 8.74 -16.51
N LEU A 300 -2.58 9.98 -16.99
CA LEU A 300 -3.59 11.02 -16.84
C LEU A 300 -4.97 10.50 -17.29
N ASN A 301 -6.03 11.03 -16.69
CA ASN A 301 -7.41 10.57 -16.75
C ASN A 301 -7.67 9.22 -16.05
N ASN A 302 -6.72 8.73 -15.27
CA ASN A 302 -6.82 7.43 -14.60
C ASN A 302 -7.25 6.32 -15.59
N THR A 303 -6.54 6.23 -16.71
CA THR A 303 -6.86 5.33 -17.83
C THR A 303 -6.69 3.85 -17.48
N SER A 304 -5.95 3.55 -16.41
CA SER A 304 -5.68 2.17 -15.99
C SER A 304 -5.11 2.11 -14.58
N LEU A 305 -5.68 1.23 -13.73
CA LEU A 305 -5.13 0.86 -12.41
C LEU A 305 -5.10 1.97 -11.34
N SER A 306 -5.89 3.04 -11.44
CA SER A 306 -5.97 4.10 -10.41
C SER A 306 -4.63 4.57 -9.87
N PRO A 307 -3.67 4.95 -10.75
CA PRO A 307 -2.29 5.20 -10.37
C PRO A 307 -2.22 6.40 -9.44
N GLU A 308 -2.95 7.47 -9.74
CA GLU A 308 -2.96 8.67 -8.92
C GLU A 308 -3.44 8.41 -7.48
N VAL A 309 -4.52 7.64 -7.31
CA VAL A 309 -5.07 7.28 -6.00
C VAL A 309 -4.12 6.34 -5.24
N HIS A 310 -3.46 5.44 -5.96
CA HIS A 310 -2.44 4.53 -5.42
C HIS A 310 -1.22 5.32 -4.90
N GLU A 311 -0.66 6.21 -5.71
CA GLU A 311 0.48 7.05 -5.32
C GLU A 311 0.09 8.03 -4.21
N MET A 312 -1.16 8.51 -4.20
CA MET A 312 -1.67 9.29 -3.07
C MET A 312 -1.71 8.45 -1.80
N GLY A 313 -2.07 7.17 -1.86
CA GLY A 313 -1.93 6.26 -0.73
C GLY A 313 -0.49 6.22 -0.18
N HIS A 314 0.52 6.13 -1.05
CA HIS A 314 1.93 6.23 -0.65
C HIS A 314 2.30 7.60 -0.07
N ALA A 315 1.79 8.70 -0.64
CA ALA A 315 1.95 10.05 -0.10
C ALA A 315 1.35 10.20 1.30
N PHE A 316 0.34 9.40 1.65
CA PHE A 316 -0.27 9.32 2.97
C PHE A 316 0.32 8.21 3.87
N GLY A 317 1.43 7.59 3.45
CA GLY A 317 2.22 6.67 4.26
C GLY A 317 1.79 5.20 4.17
N LEU A 318 0.99 4.83 3.17
CA LEU A 318 0.64 3.43 2.94
C LEU A 318 1.74 2.68 2.20
N GLY A 319 1.89 1.40 2.52
CA GLY A 319 2.64 0.43 1.73
C GLY A 319 1.72 -0.33 0.76
N HIS A 320 2.34 -1.10 -0.13
CA HIS A 320 1.65 -2.05 -0.98
C HIS A 320 0.93 -3.14 -0.17
N VAL A 321 -0.12 -3.71 -0.76
CA VAL A 321 -0.78 -4.92 -0.25
C VAL A 321 -0.95 -5.95 -1.37
N GLY A 322 -1.05 -7.21 -1.01
CA GLY A 322 -1.32 -8.32 -1.90
C GLY A 322 -2.77 -8.77 -1.86
N VAL A 323 -3.27 -9.25 -3.00
CA VAL A 323 -4.53 -9.96 -3.11
C VAL A 323 -4.25 -11.35 -3.68
N ALA A 324 -4.49 -12.38 -2.87
CA ALA A 324 -4.25 -13.77 -3.26
C ALA A 324 -5.09 -14.16 -4.48
N GLY A 325 -4.41 -14.58 -5.55
CA GLY A 325 -5.04 -15.04 -6.79
C GLY A 325 -5.63 -13.94 -7.67
N ALA A 326 -5.39 -12.65 -7.38
CA ALA A 326 -5.85 -11.59 -8.28
C ALA A 326 -5.22 -11.71 -9.67
N ASP A 327 -6.04 -11.57 -10.71
CA ASP A 327 -5.60 -11.30 -12.08
C ASP A 327 -5.82 -9.82 -12.42
N ARG A 328 -5.43 -9.39 -13.63
CA ARG A 328 -5.49 -7.99 -14.07
C ARG A 328 -6.91 -7.40 -14.15
N PHE A 329 -7.93 -8.24 -14.03
CA PHE A 329 -9.35 -7.87 -14.08
C PHE A 329 -10.05 -7.97 -12.72
N SER A 330 -9.41 -8.57 -11.72
CA SER A 330 -9.92 -8.64 -10.35
C SER A 330 -10.15 -7.25 -9.75
N HIS A 331 -11.26 -7.07 -9.04
CA HIS A 331 -11.48 -5.87 -8.24
C HIS A 331 -10.61 -5.94 -6.97
N THR A 332 -9.82 -4.90 -6.72
CA THR A 332 -8.81 -4.92 -5.66
C THR A 332 -8.75 -3.58 -4.92
N ASN A 333 -8.15 -3.61 -3.73
CA ASN A 333 -7.75 -2.44 -2.95
C ASN A 333 -6.89 -1.48 -3.79
N TYR A 334 -6.97 -0.18 -3.50
CA TYR A 334 -6.15 0.81 -4.23
C TYR A 334 -4.64 0.56 -4.11
N MET A 335 -4.16 0.02 -2.97
CA MET A 335 -2.74 -0.28 -2.75
C MET A 335 -2.31 -1.67 -3.25
N CYS A 336 -3.16 -2.38 -3.99
CA CYS A 336 -2.83 -3.72 -4.48
C CYS A 336 -1.65 -3.68 -5.47
N SER A 337 -0.64 -4.53 -5.26
CA SER A 337 0.54 -4.59 -6.12
C SER A 337 0.93 -6.02 -6.44
N SER A 338 1.50 -6.22 -7.63
CA SER A 338 2.10 -7.50 -8.02
C SER A 338 3.44 -7.77 -7.37
N GLU A 339 4.09 -6.74 -6.78
CA GLU A 339 5.41 -6.87 -6.16
C GLU A 339 5.44 -7.87 -5.00
N HIS A 340 4.32 -8.04 -4.31
CA HIS A 340 4.23 -8.97 -3.20
C HIS A 340 3.95 -10.43 -3.64
N ASN A 341 3.90 -10.73 -4.93
CA ASN A 341 3.75 -12.09 -5.46
C ASN A 341 2.50 -12.85 -4.95
N TYR A 342 1.45 -12.14 -4.55
CA TYR A 342 0.15 -12.75 -4.22
C TYR A 342 -0.77 -12.87 -5.45
N GLY A 343 -0.48 -12.12 -6.51
CA GLY A 343 -1.30 -11.98 -7.71
C GLY A 343 -0.86 -10.76 -8.50
N SER A 344 -1.75 -10.22 -9.34
CA SER A 344 -1.56 -8.94 -10.02
C SER A 344 -2.04 -7.75 -9.18
N GLY A 345 -1.77 -6.51 -9.64
CA GLY A 345 -2.36 -5.30 -9.05
C GLY A 345 -3.90 -5.22 -9.15
N GLY A 346 -4.55 -6.04 -9.98
CA GLY A 346 -6.00 -6.00 -10.19
C GLY A 346 -6.44 -4.68 -10.82
N ARG A 347 -7.69 -4.27 -10.59
CA ARG A 347 -8.25 -3.01 -11.12
C ARG A 347 -8.04 -1.81 -10.20
N ARG A 348 -7.68 -2.02 -8.93
CA ARG A 348 -7.51 -0.97 -7.89
C ARG A 348 -8.70 -0.02 -7.88
N ASN A 349 -9.86 -0.50 -7.44
CA ASN A 349 -11.11 0.23 -7.57
C ASN A 349 -12.13 -0.02 -6.45
N LEU A 350 -11.70 -0.55 -5.30
CA LEU A 350 -12.62 -0.85 -4.19
C LEU A 350 -12.58 0.13 -3.03
N GLY A 351 -11.52 0.93 -2.87
CA GLY A 351 -11.33 1.77 -1.68
C GLY A 351 -10.15 1.33 -0.83
N PHE A 352 -9.90 2.11 0.22
CA PHE A 352 -8.95 1.81 1.29
C PHE A 352 -9.64 1.07 2.44
N SER A 353 -8.95 0.10 3.06
CA SER A 353 -9.45 -0.60 4.26
C SER A 353 -9.43 0.30 5.50
N GLU A 354 -10.08 -0.14 6.57
CA GLU A 354 -10.22 0.67 7.79
C GLU A 354 -8.86 0.91 8.48
N ASP A 355 -7.96 -0.08 8.45
CA ASP A 355 -6.57 0.07 8.93
C ASP A 355 -5.74 1.05 8.08
N GLN A 356 -5.98 1.11 6.77
CA GLN A 356 -5.32 2.06 5.86
C GLN A 356 -5.86 3.47 6.10
N ALA A 357 -7.17 3.62 6.24
CA ALA A 357 -7.81 4.89 6.58
C ALA A 357 -7.26 5.46 7.89
N ALA A 358 -7.01 4.61 8.91
CA ALA A 358 -6.37 5.04 10.16
C ALA A 358 -5.01 5.72 9.92
N ILE A 359 -4.13 5.10 9.13
CA ILE A 359 -2.81 5.64 8.77
C ILE A 359 -2.94 6.94 7.97
N MET A 360 -3.82 6.95 6.96
CA MET A 360 -4.02 8.12 6.11
C MET A 360 -4.55 9.31 6.90
N LEU A 361 -5.54 9.12 7.77
CA LEU A 361 -6.11 10.19 8.58
C LEU A 361 -5.09 10.73 9.58
N TYR A 362 -4.27 9.87 10.18
CA TYR A 362 -3.17 10.27 11.06
C TYR A 362 -2.13 11.13 10.31
N ASN A 363 -1.62 10.63 9.19
CA ASN A 363 -0.62 11.35 8.41
C ASN A 363 -1.18 12.61 7.75
N GLY A 364 -2.46 12.60 7.36
CA GLY A 364 -3.18 13.76 6.84
C GLY A 364 -3.27 14.91 7.85
N ARG A 365 -3.58 14.61 9.12
CA ARG A 365 -3.58 15.63 10.19
C ARG A 365 -2.20 16.26 10.34
N ARG A 366 -1.15 15.44 10.43
CA ARG A 366 0.24 15.90 10.53
C ARG A 366 0.66 16.75 9.33
N MET A 367 0.23 16.35 8.13
CA MET A 367 0.48 17.10 6.89
C MET A 367 -0.18 18.49 6.95
N ARG A 368 -1.43 18.59 7.42
CA ARG A 368 -2.12 19.89 7.59
C ARG A 368 -1.44 20.76 8.65
N GLU A 369 -1.04 20.19 9.77
CA GLU A 369 -0.28 20.91 10.80
C GLU A 369 1.05 21.43 10.25
N PHE A 370 1.68 20.69 9.34
CA PHE A 370 2.90 21.12 8.67
C PHE A 370 2.63 22.24 7.65
N PHE A 371 1.59 22.13 6.83
CA PHE A 371 1.23 23.17 5.85
C PHE A 371 0.72 24.47 6.46
N GLY A 372 0.21 24.43 7.70
CA GLY A 372 -0.22 25.62 8.45
C GLY A 372 0.89 26.37 9.17
N ARG A 373 2.15 25.89 9.12
CA ARG A 373 3.34 26.59 9.60
C ARG A 373 4.00 27.33 8.45
#